data_AF-A0A0N0N377-F1
#
_entry.id   AF-A0A0N0N377-F1
#
_cell.length_a   1.000
_cell.length_b   1.000
_cell.length_c   1.000
_cell.angle_alpha   90.00
_cell.angle_beta   90.00
_cell.angle_gamma   90.00
#
_symmetry.space_group_name_H-M   'P 1'
#
loop_
_entity.id
_entity.type
_entity.pdbx_description
1 polymer ?
#
loop_
_entity_poly.entity_id
_entity_poly.type
_entity_poly.pdbx_seq_one_letter_code
_entity_poly.pdbx_strand_id
1 'polypeptide(L)'
;MSTDTRTDTTAQAATDAEPVDAVIVGAGFTGLSAALELALQGRSVRVIEREEKAGGLAASFDIGDGKRLERFYHHWFSSDEEMIRLCERLGISHLLEAH
;
A
#
# COMPACT_ATOMS: atom_id res chain seq x y z
N MET A 1 -29.96 27.39 -26.24
CA MET A 1 -29.59 26.91 -24.90
C MET A 1 -28.85 25.60 -25.08
N SER A 2 -27.52 25.64 -25.06
CA SER A 2 -26.68 24.45 -25.17
C SER A 2 -26.65 23.77 -23.81
N THR A 3 -27.29 22.61 -23.68
CA THR A 3 -27.15 21.78 -22.48
C THR A 3 -25.77 21.13 -22.52
N ASP A 4 -24.88 21.63 -21.67
CA ASP A 4 -23.58 21.05 -21.38
C ASP A 4 -23.75 19.65 -20.79
N THR A 5 -23.70 18.62 -21.63
CA THR A 5 -23.63 17.22 -21.23
C THR A 5 -22.21 16.92 -20.76
N ARG A 6 -21.90 17.33 -19.54
CA ARG A 6 -20.70 16.90 -18.83
C ARG A 6 -21.00 15.53 -18.22
N THR A 7 -20.83 14.47 -19.02
CA THR A 7 -21.06 13.09 -18.59
C THR A 7 -20.14 12.77 -17.42
N ASP A 8 -20.75 12.49 -16.27
CA ASP A 8 -20.14 12.06 -15.01
C ASP A 8 -19.52 10.66 -15.18
N THR A 9 -18.35 10.64 -15.83
CA THR A 9 -17.62 9.40 -16.15
C THR A 9 -17.14 8.71 -14.87
N THR A 10 -16.95 9.48 -13.79
CA THR A 10 -16.56 8.99 -12.46
C THR A 10 -17.65 8.17 -11.79
N ALA A 11 -18.92 8.55 -11.90
CA ALA A 11 -20.03 7.79 -11.33
C ALA A 11 -20.25 6.45 -12.05
N GLN A 12 -20.08 6.42 -13.38
CA GLN A 12 -20.24 5.19 -14.16
C GLN A 12 -19.15 4.15 -13.82
N ALA A 13 -17.88 4.59 -13.74
CA ALA A 13 -16.75 3.71 -13.44
C ALA A 13 -16.83 3.04 -12.06
N ALA A 14 -17.47 3.67 -11.08
CA ALA A 14 -17.69 3.10 -9.76
C ALA A 14 -18.70 1.94 -9.76
N THR A 15 -19.61 1.90 -10.75
CA THR A 15 -20.72 0.95 -10.80
C THR A 15 -20.33 -0.36 -11.52
N ASP A 16 -19.34 -0.31 -12.41
CA ASP A 16 -18.84 -1.48 -13.16
C ASP A 16 -17.73 -2.24 -12.41
N ALA A 17 -17.31 -1.74 -11.26
CA ALA A 17 -16.23 -2.33 -10.51
C ALA A 17 -16.71 -3.63 -9.82
N GLU A 18 -15.99 -4.74 -10.02
CA GLU A 18 -16.34 -6.01 -9.39
C GLU A 18 -16.48 -5.83 -7.87
N PRO A 19 -17.57 -6.29 -7.24
CA PRO A 19 -17.74 -6.21 -5.79
C PRO A 19 -16.60 -6.93 -5.07
N VAL A 20 -16.09 -6.31 -4.00
CA VAL A 20 -15.10 -6.90 -3.10
C VAL A 20 -15.60 -6.86 -1.67
N ASP A 21 -15.11 -7.76 -0.82
CA ASP A 21 -15.47 -7.81 0.60
C ASP A 21 -14.99 -6.55 1.37
N ALA A 22 -13.87 -5.97 0.96
CA ALA A 22 -13.32 -4.76 1.58
C ALA A 22 -12.60 -3.83 0.60
N VAL A 23 -12.75 -2.53 0.81
CA VAL A 23 -11.96 -1.49 0.14
C VAL A 23 -11.07 -0.80 1.17
N ILE A 24 -9.77 -0.74 0.89
CA ILE A 24 -8.76 -0.07 1.72
C ILE A 24 -8.26 1.16 0.98
N VAL A 25 -8.29 2.31 1.66
CA VAL A 25 -7.81 3.59 1.12
C VAL A 25 -6.44 3.90 1.75
N GLY A 26 -5.40 3.86 0.91
CA GLY A 26 -4.00 4.05 1.27
C GLY A 26 -3.20 2.74 1.25
N ALA A 27 -2.14 2.69 0.44
CA ALA A 27 -1.18 1.59 0.36
C ALA A 27 0.11 1.88 1.16
N GLY A 28 -0.06 2.50 2.33
CA GLY A 28 0.99 2.56 3.36
C GLY A 28 1.09 1.26 4.15
N PHE A 29 2.04 1.21 5.10
CA PHE A 29 2.30 0.01 5.90
C PHE A 29 1.03 -0.57 6.55
N THR A 30 0.26 0.25 7.25
CA THR A 30 -1.00 -0.18 7.89
C THR A 30 -2.04 -0.71 6.89
N GLY A 31 -2.22 -0.01 5.77
CA GLY A 31 -3.21 -0.40 4.76
C GLY A 31 -2.85 -1.73 4.09
N LEU A 32 -1.57 -1.93 3.77
CA LEU A 32 -1.08 -3.19 3.21
C LEU A 32 -1.14 -4.34 4.23
N SER A 33 -0.82 -4.08 5.50
CA SER A 33 -0.97 -5.09 6.56
C SER A 33 -2.44 -5.51 6.74
N ALA A 34 -3.38 -4.56 6.76
CA ALA A 34 -4.80 -4.87 6.83
C ALA A 34 -5.28 -5.65 5.59
N ALA A 35 -4.81 -5.27 4.39
CA ALA A 35 -5.13 -5.98 3.15
C ALA A 35 -4.63 -7.42 3.19
N LEU A 36 -3.39 -7.63 3.66
CA LEU A 36 -2.77 -8.94 3.79
C LEU A 36 -3.56 -9.84 4.74
N GLU A 37 -3.90 -9.34 5.92
CA GLU A 37 -4.64 -10.14 6.92
C GLU A 37 -6.05 -10.52 6.42
N LEU A 38 -6.75 -9.60 5.74
CA LEU A 38 -8.05 -9.91 5.13
C LEU A 38 -7.93 -10.92 3.98
N ALA A 39 -6.92 -10.78 3.12
CA ALA A 39 -6.68 -11.69 2.01
C ALA A 39 -6.35 -13.11 2.51
N LEU A 40 -5.57 -13.24 3.60
CA LEU A 40 -5.27 -14.52 4.23
C LEU A 40 -6.50 -15.20 4.84
N GLN A 41 -7.53 -14.43 5.18
CA GLN A 41 -8.84 -14.95 5.60
C GLN A 41 -9.76 -15.29 4.42
N GLY A 42 -9.25 -15.24 3.18
CA GLY A 42 -10.01 -15.55 1.96
C GLY A 42 -10.96 -14.44 1.50
N ARG A 43 -10.79 -13.21 2.00
CA ARG A 43 -11.57 -12.04 1.57
C ARG A 43 -10.97 -11.41 0.32
N SER A 44 -11.84 -11.00 -0.59
CA SER A 44 -11.48 -10.15 -1.73
C SER A 44 -11.27 -8.70 -1.26
N VAL A 45 -10.12 -8.12 -1.58
CA VAL A 45 -9.75 -6.78 -1.11
C VAL A 45 -9.31 -5.92 -2.28
N ARG A 46 -9.79 -4.68 -2.33
CA ARG A 46 -9.29 -3.64 -3.25
C ARG A 46 -8.55 -2.56 -2.46
N VAL A 47 -7.29 -2.33 -2.80
CA VAL A 47 -6.49 -1.24 -2.22
C VAL A 47 -6.43 -0.09 -3.22
N ILE A 48 -6.70 1.13 -2.77
CA ILE A 48 -6.66 2.35 -3.56
C ILE A 48 -5.58 3.26 -2.98
N GLU A 49 -4.60 3.65 -3.79
CA GLU A 49 -3.52 4.56 -3.41
C GLU A 49 -3.54 5.78 -4.35
N ARG A 50 -3.25 6.96 -3.81
CA ARG A 50 -3.20 8.19 -4.61
C ARG A 50 -1.85 8.36 -5.33
N GLU A 51 -0.78 7.85 -4.74
CA GLU A 51 0.57 7.91 -5.29
C GLU A 51 0.79 6.79 -6.34
N GLU A 52 1.77 6.96 -7.23
CA GLU A 52 2.09 5.95 -8.25
C GLU A 52 2.64 4.64 -7.66
N LYS A 53 3.15 4.68 -6.43
CA LYS A 53 3.79 3.53 -5.75
C LYS A 53 3.28 3.40 -4.33
N ALA A 54 3.11 2.15 -3.91
CA ALA A 54 2.85 1.80 -2.52
C ALA A 54 4.07 2.09 -1.62
N GLY A 55 3.82 2.19 -0.32
CA GLY A 55 4.84 2.37 0.72
C GLY A 55 4.52 3.51 1.69
N GLY A 56 3.78 4.53 1.24
CA GLY A 56 3.39 5.66 2.10
C GLY A 56 4.60 6.35 2.72
N LEU A 57 4.69 6.34 4.05
CA LEU A 57 5.83 6.91 4.77
C LEU A 57 7.12 6.11 4.56
N ALA A 58 7.03 4.79 4.40
CA ALA A 58 8.17 3.88 4.15
C ALA A 58 8.72 3.96 2.72
N ALA A 59 8.19 4.86 1.87
CA ALA A 59 8.67 5.00 0.50
C ALA A 59 10.04 5.71 0.45
N SER A 60 10.81 5.39 -0.58
CA SER A 60 12.08 6.06 -0.92
C SER A 60 12.00 6.71 -2.29
N PHE A 61 12.67 7.84 -2.48
CA PHE A 61 12.75 8.56 -3.75
C PHE A 61 14.20 8.67 -4.24
N ASP A 62 14.37 8.84 -5.54
CA ASP A 62 15.67 8.97 -6.18
C ASP A 62 16.21 10.39 -5.98
N ILE A 63 17.49 10.53 -5.65
CA ILE A 63 18.18 11.82 -5.47
C ILE A 63 19.31 12.05 -6.49
N GLY A 64 19.41 11.22 -7.52
CA GLY A 64 20.47 11.21 -8.53
C GLY A 64 21.56 10.18 -8.25
N ASP A 65 22.35 9.88 -9.29
CA ASP A 65 23.53 9.00 -9.22
C ASP A 65 23.25 7.60 -8.63
N GLY A 66 22.04 7.07 -8.83
CA GLY A 66 21.63 5.77 -8.30
C GLY A 66 21.40 5.74 -6.78
N LYS A 67 21.40 6.90 -6.11
CA LYS A 67 21.15 7.02 -4.68
C LYS A 67 19.67 7.24 -4.42
N ARG A 68 19.20 6.67 -3.32
CA ARG A 68 17.83 6.83 -2.85
C ARG A 68 17.81 7.36 -1.42
N LEU A 69 16.82 8.19 -1.12
CA LEU A 69 16.56 8.71 0.21
C LEU A 69 15.16 8.30 0.67
N GLU A 70 15.04 7.97 1.95
CA GLU A 70 13.74 7.70 2.56
C GLU A 70 12.93 8.99 2.70
N ARG A 71 11.61 8.91 2.53
CA ARG A 71 10.72 10.07 2.73
C ARG A 71 10.66 10.48 4.20
N PHE A 72 10.75 9.51 5.11
CA PHE A 72 10.74 9.70 6.55
C PHE A 72 11.78 8.79 7.19
N TYR A 73 12.27 9.17 8.36
CA TYR A 73 13.21 8.35 9.11
C TYR A 73 12.49 7.13 9.71
N HIS A 74 12.95 5.92 9.38
CA HIS A 74 12.46 4.69 9.98
C HIS A 74 13.57 4.04 10.80
N HIS A 75 13.30 3.84 12.08
CA HIS A 75 14.09 2.94 12.91
C HIS A 75 13.17 1.83 13.38
N TRP A 76 13.75 0.64 13.53
CA TRP A 76 13.09 -0.49 14.14
C TRP A 76 14.07 -1.08 15.16
N PHE A 77 13.53 -1.69 16.20
CA PHE A 77 14.31 -2.36 17.22
C PHE A 77 14.31 -3.87 16.96
N SER A 78 15.31 -4.57 17.46
CA SER A 78 15.32 -6.04 17.48
C SER A 78 14.15 -6.64 18.27
N SER A 79 13.50 -5.84 19.11
CA SER A 79 12.28 -6.19 19.83
C SER A 79 10.99 -5.96 19.04
N ASP A 80 11.04 -5.44 17.81
CA ASP A 80 9.86 -5.22 16.98
C ASP A 80 9.40 -6.54 16.34
N GLU A 81 8.88 -7.42 17.18
CA GLU A 81 8.60 -8.81 16.83
C GLU A 81 7.65 -8.96 15.65
N GLU A 82 6.67 -8.06 15.48
CA GLU A 82 5.73 -8.13 14.36
C GLU A 82 6.39 -7.84 13.01
N MET A 83 7.38 -6.95 12.97
CA MET A 83 8.15 -6.71 11.75
C MET A 83 8.96 -7.95 11.37
N ILE A 84 9.60 -8.57 12.37
CA ILE A 84 10.40 -9.79 12.19
C ILE A 84 9.50 -10.93 11.71
N ARG A 85 8.38 -11.18 12.40
CA ARG A 85 7.39 -12.20 12.03
C ARG A 85 6.81 -11.96 10.63
N LEU A 86 6.55 -10.71 10.27
CA LEU A 86 6.08 -10.36 8.92
C LEU A 86 7.15 -10.71 7.87
N CYS A 87 8.41 -10.35 8.09
CA CYS A 87 9.51 -10.69 7.19
C CYS A 87 9.68 -12.21 7.04
N GLU A 88 9.54 -12.98 8.12
CA GLU A 88 9.55 -14.45 8.09
C GLU A 88 8.42 -15.01 7.24
N ARG A 89 7.18 -14.55 7.48
CA ARG A 89 5.99 -14.95 6.71
C ARG A 89 6.13 -14.66 5.21
N LEU A 90 6.78 -13.55 4.88
CA LEU A 90 7.03 -13.14 3.50
C LEU A 90 8.27 -13.81 2.87
N GLY A 91 9.06 -14.57 3.64
CA GLY A 91 10.29 -15.22 3.17
C GLY A 91 11.44 -14.24 2.88
N ILE A 92 11.39 -13.04 3.46
CA ILE A 92 12.35 -11.95 3.22
C ILE A 92 13.24 -11.63 4.42
N SER A 93 13.30 -12.49 5.44
CA SER A 93 14.13 -12.28 6.63
C SER A 93 15.61 -12.04 6.31
N HIS A 94 16.10 -12.50 5.15
CA HIS A 94 17.46 -12.24 4.67
C HIS A 94 17.74 -10.77 4.33
N LEU A 95 16.71 -9.91 4.27
CA LEU A 95 16.85 -8.47 4.10
C LEU A 95 16.94 -7.71 5.43
N LEU A 96 16.74 -8.39 6.57
CA LEU A 96 16.87 -7.77 7.89
C LEU A 96 18.31 -7.86 8.37
N GLU A 97 18.93 -6.70 8.59
CA GLU A 97 20.22 -6.58 9.25
C GLU A 97 20.03 -5.90 10.60
N ALA A 98 20.38 -6.60 11.68
CA ALA A 98 20.43 -6.01 13.02
C ALA A 98 21.82 -5.42 13.25
N HIS A 99 21.86 -4.19 13.76
CA HIS A 99 23.09 -3.46 14.11
C HIS A 99 23.12 -3.12 15.60
#